data_AF-V4BC63-F1
#
_entry.id   AF-V4BC63-F1
#
_cell.length_a   1.000
_cell.length_b   1.000
_cell.length_c   1.000
_cell.angle_alpha   90.00
_cell.angle_beta   90.00
_cell.angle_gamma   90.00
#
_symmetry.space_group_name_H-M   'P 1'
#
loop_
_entity.id
_entity.type
_entity.pdbx_description
1 polymer ?
#
loop_
_entity_poly.entity_id
_entity_poly.type
_entity_poly.pdbx_seq_one_letter_code
_entity_poly.pdbx_strand_id
1 'polypeptide(L)'
;LCYIELLVNTRSELSLATVFNIPDRELGHLAFTALKHTSRQKKLPMYQTAVSHIIKLRLGSKAHAPSLDCELAPFVKGIGELITFVQKLQCVVEEDSDIRYCISK
;
A
#
# COMPACT_ATOMS: atom_id res chain seq x y z
N LEU A 1 10.57 -12.15 -5.85
CA LEU A 1 11.26 -11.13 -6.67
C LEU A 1 10.48 -9.81 -6.73
N CYS A 2 9.21 -9.82 -7.14
CA CYS A 2 8.37 -8.61 -7.30
C CYS A 2 8.25 -7.75 -6.03
N TYR A 3 8.29 -8.34 -4.84
CA TYR A 3 8.32 -7.59 -3.58
C TYR A 3 9.56 -6.71 -3.43
N ILE A 4 10.74 -7.24 -3.75
CA ILE A 4 12.00 -6.50 -3.68
C ILE A 4 12.08 -5.46 -4.80
N GLU A 5 11.60 -5.81 -6.00
CA GLU A 5 11.50 -4.85 -7.09
C GLU A 5 10.54 -3.70 -6.76
N LEU A 6 9.42 -3.96 -6.08
CA LEU A 6 8.52 -2.91 -5.62
C LEU A 6 9.16 -1.99 -4.56
N LEU A 7 10.05 -2.53 -3.71
CA LEU A 7 10.81 -1.75 -2.75
C LEU A 7 11.82 -0.81 -3.44
N VAL A 8 12.56 -1.34 -4.42
CA VAL A 8 13.59 -0.56 -5.16
C VAL A 8 12.95 0.38 -6.19
N ASN A 9 11.80 -0.01 -6.74
CA ASN A 9 11.04 0.73 -7.75
C ASN A 9 9.54 0.76 -7.39
N THR A 10 9.17 1.72 -6.54
CA THR A 10 7.79 1.95 -6.11
C THR A 10 6.84 2.39 -7.23
N ARG A 11 7.35 2.68 -8.43
CA ARG A 11 6.53 2.98 -9.62
C ARG A 11 6.29 1.76 -10.52
N SER A 12 6.86 0.60 -10.20
CA SER A 12 6.64 -0.63 -10.98
C SER A 12 5.20 -1.13 -10.81
N GLU A 13 4.33 -0.80 -11.77
CA GLU A 13 2.94 -1.28 -11.79
C GLU A 13 2.85 -2.79 -12.01
N LEU A 14 3.83 -3.37 -12.71
CA LEU A 14 3.92 -4.82 -12.93
C LEU A 14 4.23 -5.54 -11.61
N SER A 15 5.25 -5.10 -10.88
CA SER A 15 5.56 -5.67 -9.57
C SER A 15 4.45 -5.46 -8.57
N LEU A 16 3.79 -4.29 -8.61
CA LEU A 16 2.60 -4.05 -7.79
C LEU A 16 1.49 -5.04 -8.15
N ALA A 17 1.14 -5.22 -9.43
CA ALA A 17 0.09 -6.15 -9.86
C ALA A 17 0.37 -7.59 -9.42
N THR A 18 1.62 -8.05 -9.52
CA THR A 18 2.01 -9.39 -9.07
C THR A 18 1.89 -9.55 -7.56
N VAL A 19 2.32 -8.55 -6.79
CA VAL A 19 2.21 -8.53 -5.32
C VAL A 19 0.75 -8.42 -4.86
N PHE A 20 -0.08 -7.72 -5.65
CA PHE A 20 -1.48 -7.48 -5.35
C PHE A 20 -2.33 -8.75 -5.55
N ASN A 21 -2.04 -9.53 -6.59
CA ASN A 21 -2.84 -10.69 -7.01
C ASN A 21 -2.40 -12.01 -6.33
N ILE A 22 -1.89 -11.95 -5.10
CA ILE A 22 -1.55 -13.14 -4.31
C ILE A 22 -2.81 -13.64 -3.60
N PRO A 23 -3.11 -14.96 -3.65
CA PRO A 23 -4.28 -15.52 -2.99
C PRO A 23 -4.30 -15.20 -1.49
N ASP A 24 -5.51 -15.22 -0.90
CA ASP A 24 -5.76 -15.00 0.53
C ASP A 24 -5.46 -13.59 1.09
N ARG A 25 -5.20 -12.59 0.24
CA ARG A 25 -5.02 -11.18 0.66
C ARG A 25 -6.26 -10.31 0.60
N GLU A 26 -7.41 -10.87 0.21
CA GLU A 26 -8.65 -10.11 -0.09
C GLU A 26 -8.43 -8.99 -1.15
N LEU A 27 -7.32 -9.06 -1.89
CA LEU A 27 -6.92 -8.12 -2.94
C LEU A 27 -7.03 -8.81 -4.30
N GLY A 28 -8.15 -8.56 -4.98
CA GLY A 28 -8.40 -9.09 -6.31
C GLY A 28 -8.35 -8.03 -7.40
N HIS A 29 -8.80 -8.41 -8.60
CA HIS A 29 -8.89 -7.53 -9.76
C HIS A 29 -9.69 -6.24 -9.50
N LEU A 30 -10.76 -6.31 -8.71
CA LEU A 30 -11.59 -5.15 -8.36
C LEU A 30 -10.81 -4.12 -7.54
N ALA A 31 -10.04 -4.59 -6.55
CA ALA A 31 -9.20 -3.75 -5.72
C ALA A 31 -8.08 -3.08 -6.53
N PHE A 32 -7.48 -3.81 -7.47
CA PHE A 32 -6.47 -3.26 -8.37
C PHE A 32 -7.06 -2.18 -9.30
N THR A 33 -8.26 -2.42 -9.83
CA THR A 33 -8.96 -1.50 -10.71
C THR A 33 -9.35 -0.21 -9.98
N ALA A 34 -9.91 -0.32 -8.77
CA ALA A 34 -10.22 0.83 -7.92
C ALA A 34 -8.96 1.66 -7.59
N LEU A 35 -7.84 1.00 -7.30
CA LEU A 35 -6.56 1.67 -7.05
C LEU A 35 -6.05 2.39 -8.29
N LYS A 36 -6.16 1.77 -9.48
CA LYS A 36 -5.77 2.38 -10.74
C LYS A 36 -6.62 3.61 -11.07
N HIS A 37 -7.93 3.53 -10.86
CA HIS A 37 -8.83 4.66 -11.09
C HIS A 37 -8.49 5.82 -10.16
N THR A 38 -8.34 5.54 -8.86
CA THR A 38 -7.98 6.54 -7.84
C THR A 38 -6.61 7.17 -8.12
N SER A 39 -5.63 6.38 -8.54
CA SER A 39 -4.28 6.84 -8.91
C SER A 39 -4.33 7.83 -10.08
N ARG A 40 -5.11 7.52 -11.12
CA ARG A 40 -5.31 8.41 -12.28
C ARG A 40 -5.98 9.72 -11.91
N GLN A 41 -7.05 9.67 -11.11
CA GLN A 41 -7.74 10.87 -10.63
C GLN A 41 -6.79 11.79 -9.84
N LYS A 42 -5.93 11.20 -8.99
CA LYS A 42 -4.99 11.95 -8.13
C LYS A 42 -3.66 12.29 -8.81
N LYS A 43 -3.41 11.79 -10.03
CA LYS A 43 -2.13 11.91 -10.75
C LYS A 43 -0.94 11.44 -9.90
N LEU A 44 -1.13 10.39 -9.11
CA LEU A 44 -0.10 9.77 -8.26
C LEU A 44 0.18 8.34 -8.72
N PRO A 45 1.41 7.81 -8.58
CA PRO A 45 1.68 6.39 -8.77
C PRO A 45 0.75 5.51 -7.93
N MET A 46 0.42 4.31 -8.41
CA MET A 46 -0.53 3.41 -7.74
C MET A 46 -0.08 3.04 -6.32
N TYR A 47 1.18 2.68 -6.13
CA TYR A 47 1.72 2.36 -4.80
C TYR A 47 1.64 3.56 -3.85
N GLN A 48 2.05 4.75 -4.30
CA GLN A 48 1.95 5.99 -3.52
C GLN A 48 0.49 6.33 -3.18
N THR A 49 -0.44 6.05 -4.09
CA THR A 49 -1.88 6.22 -3.86
C THR A 49 -2.38 5.32 -2.74
N ALA A 50 -1.98 4.05 -2.74
CA ALA A 50 -2.32 3.08 -1.69
C ALA A 50 -1.76 3.51 -0.33
N VAL A 51 -0.46 3.83 -0.27
CA VAL A 51 0.21 4.32 0.94
C VAL A 51 -0.48 5.57 1.47
N SER A 52 -0.73 6.57 0.62
CA SER A 52 -1.38 7.81 1.02
C SER A 52 -2.78 7.58 1.58
N HIS A 53 -3.56 6.69 0.95
CA HIS A 53 -4.91 6.36 1.40
C HIS A 53 -4.90 5.71 2.79
N ILE A 54 -4.04 4.72 3.01
CA ILE A 54 -3.91 4.02 4.30
C ILE A 54 -3.36 4.93 5.39
N ILE A 55 -2.34 5.76 5.09
CA ILE A 55 -1.80 6.71 6.07
C ILE A 55 -2.87 7.73 6.48
N LYS A 56 -3.63 8.28 5.53
CA LYS A 56 -4.74 9.20 5.83
C LYS A 56 -5.79 8.57 6.74
N LEU A 57 -6.12 7.30 6.51
CA LEU A 57 -7.04 6.55 7.36
C LEU A 57 -6.46 6.35 8.78
N ARG A 58 -5.19 5.96 8.90
CA ARG A 58 -4.49 5.75 10.18
C ARG A 58 -4.35 7.04 11.01
N LEU A 59 -4.24 8.19 10.36
CA LEU A 59 -4.12 9.49 11.03
C LEU A 59 -5.43 9.95 11.68
N GLY A 60 -6.58 9.31 11.40
CA GLY A 60 -7.83 9.43 12.16
C GLY A 60 -8.48 10.83 12.22
N SER A 61 -7.92 11.85 11.56
CA SER A 61 -8.47 13.21 11.62
C SER A 61 -9.64 13.36 10.65
N LYS A 62 -10.80 13.83 11.16
CA LYS A 62 -12.01 14.15 10.36
C LYS A 62 -11.73 15.06 9.14
N ALA A 63 -10.63 15.81 9.15
CA ALA A 63 -10.20 16.68 8.06
C ALA A 63 -9.45 15.96 6.92
N HIS A 64 -8.89 14.76 7.16
CA HIS A 64 -8.09 14.00 6.17
C HIS A 64 -8.66 12.62 5.84
N ALA A 65 -9.80 12.26 6.42
CA ALA A 65 -10.49 11.02 6.10
C ALA A 65 -10.76 10.95 4.58
N PRO A 66 -10.41 9.84 3.91
CA PRO A 66 -10.84 9.63 2.54
C PRO A 66 -12.37 9.75 2.47
N SER A 67 -12.90 10.33 1.39
CA SER A 67 -14.35 10.37 1.16
C SER A 67 -14.92 8.95 1.29
N LEU A 68 -16.06 8.80 1.99
CA LEU A 68 -16.74 7.50 2.12
C LEU A 68 -17.13 6.90 0.77
N ASP A 69 -17.30 7.74 -0.26
CA ASP A 69 -17.54 7.34 -1.67
C ASP A 69 -16.27 6.92 -2.42
N CYS A 70 -15.16 6.69 -1.73
CA CYS A 70 -13.93 6.25 -2.39
C CYS A 70 -14.07 4.78 -2.80
N GLU A 71 -13.85 4.47 -4.08
CA GLU A 71 -13.82 3.10 -4.64
C GLU A 71 -12.86 2.14 -3.89
N LEU A 72 -11.94 2.69 -3.10
CA LEU A 72 -10.99 1.95 -2.27
C LEU A 72 -11.53 1.51 -0.90
N ALA A 73 -12.64 2.09 -0.43
CA ALA A 73 -13.25 1.80 0.87
C ALA A 73 -13.43 0.29 1.16
N PRO A 74 -13.96 -0.55 0.24
CA PRO A 74 -14.12 -1.98 0.50
C PRO A 74 -12.80 -2.75 0.59
N PHE A 75 -11.69 -2.18 0.11
CA PHE A 75 -10.39 -2.84 0.02
C PHE A 75 -9.38 -2.35 1.06
N VAL A 76 -9.80 -1.48 1.97
CA VAL A 76 -8.93 -0.83 2.96
C VAL A 76 -8.17 -1.85 3.82
N LYS A 77 -8.83 -2.94 4.23
CA LYS A 77 -8.21 -3.99 5.04
C LYS A 77 -7.04 -4.65 4.30
N GLY A 78 -7.29 -5.24 3.14
CA GLY A 78 -6.26 -5.90 2.33
C GLY A 78 -5.14 -4.95 1.90
N ILE A 79 -5.46 -3.71 1.50
CA ILE A 79 -4.46 -2.71 1.13
C ILE A 79 -3.63 -2.33 2.37
N GLY A 80 -4.28 -2.17 3.53
CA GLY A 80 -3.61 -1.88 4.80
C GLY A 80 -2.63 -2.97 5.20
N GLU A 81 -3.02 -4.23 5.10
CA GLU A 81 -2.16 -5.40 5.35
C GLU A 81 -0.98 -5.47 4.38
N LEU A 82 -1.23 -5.21 3.09
CA LEU A 82 -0.17 -5.14 2.08
C LEU A 82 0.84 -4.02 2.40
N ILE A 83 0.38 -2.81 2.70
CA ILE A 83 1.29 -1.69 3.03
C ILE A 83 2.08 -1.99 4.30
N THR A 84 1.45 -2.52 5.34
CA THR A 84 2.17 -2.95 6.55
C THR A 84 3.22 -4.02 6.24
N PHE A 85 2.88 -5.00 5.40
CA PHE A 85 3.81 -6.04 5.00
C PHE A 85 5.02 -5.48 4.24
N VAL A 86 4.80 -4.59 3.26
CA VAL A 86 5.88 -3.98 2.49
C VAL A 86 6.75 -3.08 3.37
N GLN A 87 6.16 -2.33 4.32
CA GLN A 87 6.92 -1.54 5.31
C GLN A 87 7.79 -2.42 6.20
N LYS A 88 7.26 -3.56 6.70
CA LYS A 88 8.06 -4.53 7.47
C LYS A 88 9.18 -5.13 6.63
N LEU A 89 8.91 -5.45 5.38
CA LEU A 89 9.93 -5.97 4.46
C LEU A 89 11.02 -4.92 4.20
N GLN A 90 10.65 -3.65 4.05
CA GLN A 90 11.59 -2.54 3.94
C GLN A 90 12.47 -2.47 5.20
N CYS A 91 11.88 -2.51 6.39
CA CYS A 91 12.63 -2.55 7.65
C CYS A 91 13.63 -3.70 7.66
N VAL A 92 13.22 -4.94 7.34
CA VAL A 92 14.11 -6.11 7.34
C VAL A 92 15.25 -5.99 6.31
N VAL A 93 14.98 -5.38 5.15
CA VAL A 93 16.00 -5.15 4.11
C VAL A 93 16.97 -4.03 4.52
N GLU A 94 16.50 -3.03 5.27
CA GLU A 94 17.30 -1.90 5.76
C GLU A 94 18.00 -2.18 7.10
N GLU A 95 17.55 -3.17 7.87
CA GLU A 95 18.04 -3.56 9.20
C GLU A 95 19.45 -4.17 9.23
N ASP A 96 20.21 -4.05 8.14
CA ASP A 96 21.67 -4.12 8.18
C ASP A 96 22.31 -2.82 8.75
N SER A 97 21.59 -1.99 9.53
CA SER A 97 22.23 -0.83 10.22
C SER A 97 21.75 -0.35 11.61
N ASP A 98 20.57 -0.64 12.18
CA ASP A 98 20.35 -0.55 13.66
C ASP A 98 18.99 -1.15 14.11
N ILE A 99 19.05 -2.19 14.95
CA ILE A 99 17.92 -3.04 15.41
C ILE A 99 17.03 -2.31 16.45
N ARG A 100 17.47 -1.16 16.98
CA ARG A 100 16.81 -0.50 18.12
C ARG A 100 15.53 0.27 17.80
N TYR A 101 15.13 0.42 16.52
CA TYR A 101 13.94 1.22 16.13
C TYR A 101 12.68 0.39 15.86
N CYS A 102 12.78 -0.93 15.68
CA CYS A 102 11.67 -1.75 15.16
C CYS A 102 10.73 -2.33 16.22
N ILE A 103 10.96 -2.12 17.52
CA ILE A 103 10.14 -2.72 18.59
C ILE A 103 9.24 -1.70 19.31
N SER A 104 9.33 -0.39 19.03
CA SER A 104 8.53 0.62 19.76
C SER A 104 7.38 1.28 18.97
N LYS A 105 6.80 0.66 17.94
CA LYS A 105 5.60 1.21 17.29
C LYS A 105 4.58 0.17 16.81
#